data_AF-A0A151SJI4-F1
#
_entry.id   AF-A0A151SJI4-F1
#
_cell.length_a   1.000
_cell.length_b   1.000
_cell.length_c   1.000
_cell.angle_alpha   90.00
_cell.angle_beta   90.00
_cell.angle_gamma   90.00
#
_symmetry.space_group_name_H-M   'P 1'
#
loop_
_entity.id
_entity.type
_entity.pdbx_description
1 polymer ?
#
loop_
_entity_poly.entity_id
_entity_poly.type
_entity_poly.pdbx_seq_one_letter_code
_entity_poly.pdbx_strand_id
1 'polypeptide(L)'
;MEKCKPIATPLIVNEKLSKNDGKNIADASVYRSIIGSLLYFLATILDLMFATSLFSRFMHSPSQVHFDATKRVLRYIRATIDYGLYFLKNESGELQGYADSDWAGSIDDSKSTARYVFSFGSVVFS
;
A
#
# COMPACT_ATOMS: atom_id res chain seq x y z
N MET A 1 16.87 -8.80 0.18
CA MET A 1 15.65 -9.06 -0.62
C MET A 1 15.91 -9.81 -1.93
N GLU A 2 17.16 -10.04 -2.34
CA GLU A 2 17.51 -10.65 -3.64
C GLU A 2 16.91 -12.05 -3.88
N LYS A 3 16.78 -12.87 -2.82
CA LYS A 3 16.22 -14.24 -2.86
C LYS A 3 14.88 -14.36 -2.13
N CYS A 4 14.08 -13.30 -2.07
CA CYS A 4 12.77 -13.37 -1.43
C CYS A 4 11.72 -14.05 -2.34
N LYS A 5 10.78 -14.79 -1.75
CA LYS A 5 9.66 -15.38 -2.50
C LYS A 5 8.68 -14.27 -2.89
N PRO A 6 8.42 -14.03 -4.19
CA PRO A 6 7.49 -12.99 -4.63
C PRO A 6 6.06 -13.25 -4.13
N ILE A 7 5.28 -12.17 -4.00
CA ILE A 7 3.87 -12.21 -3.59
C ILE A 7 3.04 -11.38 -4.57
N ALA A 8 1.83 -11.83 -4.89
CA ALA A 8 0.95 -11.18 -5.85
C ALA A 8 0.09 -10.03 -5.27
N THR A 9 0.02 -9.87 -3.94
CA THR A 9 -0.76 -8.78 -3.32
C THR A 9 0.05 -8.00 -2.28
N PRO A 10 -0.06 -6.65 -2.25
CA PRO A 10 0.70 -5.83 -1.30
C PRO A 10 0.27 -6.07 0.15
N LEU A 11 -1.03 -6.29 0.38
CA LEU A 11 -1.62 -6.55 1.70
C LEU A 11 -2.39 -7.88 1.72
N ILE A 12 -2.62 -8.40 2.93
CA ILE A 12 -3.56 -9.50 3.14
C ILE A 12 -4.99 -8.93 3.14
N VAL A 13 -5.92 -9.65 2.51
CA VAL A 13 -7.32 -9.24 2.45
C VAL A 13 -7.91 -9.20 3.85
N ASN A 14 -8.59 -8.10 4.19
CA ASN A 14 -9.20 -7.86 5.50
C ASN A 14 -8.23 -7.86 6.69
N GLU A 15 -6.93 -7.70 6.43
CA GLU A 15 -5.95 -7.52 7.50
C GLU A 15 -6.14 -6.17 8.17
N LYS A 16 -6.36 -6.22 9.49
CA LYS A 16 -6.50 -5.02 10.31
C LYS A 16 -5.29 -4.91 11.23
N LEU A 17 -4.54 -3.82 11.07
CA LEU A 17 -3.40 -3.48 11.92
C LEU A 17 -3.87 -2.58 13.05
N SER A 18 -3.27 -2.75 14.23
CA SER A 18 -3.59 -1.95 15.43
C SER A 18 -2.30 -1.57 16.14
N LYS A 19 -2.28 -0.37 16.73
CA LYS A 19 -1.19 0.08 17.59
C LYS A 19 -0.97 -0.84 18.80
N ASN A 20 -2.02 -1.51 19.26
CA ASN A 20 -2.02 -2.34 20.47
C ASN A 20 -2.19 -3.83 20.11
N ASP A 21 -1.31 -4.35 19.27
CA ASP A 21 -1.34 -5.76 18.83
C ASP A 21 -0.70 -6.75 19.84
N GLY A 22 -0.14 -6.24 20.95
CA GLY A 22 0.52 -7.04 21.99
C GLY A 22 1.83 -7.67 21.56
N LYS A 23 2.41 -7.25 20.42
CA LYS A 23 3.66 -7.79 19.89
C LYS A 23 4.84 -6.90 20.25
N ASN A 24 6.04 -7.49 20.14
CA ASN A 24 7.28 -6.78 20.43
C ASN A 24 7.44 -5.58 19.48
N ILE A 25 8.01 -4.51 20.03
CA ILE A 25 8.35 -3.30 19.28
C ILE A 25 9.46 -3.62 18.28
N ALA A 26 9.31 -3.15 17.05
CA ALA A 26 10.31 -3.26 16.00
C ALA A 26 11.22 -2.02 15.96
N ASP A 27 12.32 -2.08 15.21
CA ASP A 27 13.19 -0.93 15.00
C ASP A 27 12.49 0.17 14.21
N ALA A 28 12.15 1.26 14.91
CA ALA A 28 11.45 2.40 14.33
C ALA A 28 12.26 3.14 13.25
N SER A 29 13.60 3.16 13.37
CA SER A 29 14.47 3.84 12.40
C SER A 29 14.42 3.13 11.05
N VAL A 30 14.61 1.80 11.06
CA VAL A 30 14.54 0.98 9.85
C VAL A 30 13.14 1.03 9.24
N TYR A 31 12.09 0.93 10.06
CA TYR A 31 10.72 1.03 9.60
C TYR A 31 10.41 2.36 8.90
N ARG A 32 10.81 3.49 9.49
CA ARG A 32 10.64 4.83 8.89
C ARG A 32 11.42 4.97 7.59
N SER A 33 12.64 4.43 7.53
CA SER A 33 13.44 4.42 6.30
C SER A 33 12.72 3.68 5.17
N ILE A 34 12.16 2.50 5.45
CA ILE A 34 11.41 1.74 4.45
C ILE A 34 10.18 2.52 3.98
N ILE A 35 9.37 3.08 4.90
CA ILE A 35 8.18 3.85 4.53
C ILE A 35 8.55 5.09 3.71
N GLY A 36 9.63 5.79 4.06
CA GLY A 36 10.15 6.90 3.27
C GLY A 36 10.49 6.49 1.83
N SER A 37 11.15 5.33 1.66
CA SER A 37 11.40 4.77 0.32
C SER A 37 10.10 4.39 -0.40
N LEU A 38 9.14 3.78 0.29
CA LEU A 38 7.84 3.43 -0.31
C LEU A 38 7.05 4.66 -0.76
N LEU A 39 7.10 5.76 -0.01
CA LEU A 39 6.48 7.04 -0.38
C LEU A 39 7.08 7.60 -1.67
N TYR A 40 8.40 7.44 -1.88
CA TYR A 40 9.05 7.80 -3.13
C TYR A 40 8.57 6.93 -4.31
N PHE A 41 8.35 5.63 -4.08
CA PHE A 41 7.84 4.70 -5.11
C PHE A 41 6.40 4.96 -5.53
N LEU A 42 5.59 5.69 -4.75
CA LEU A 42 4.19 5.97 -5.10
C LEU A 42 4.04 6.74 -6.42
N ALA A 43 5.07 7.45 -6.86
CA ALA A 43 5.07 8.16 -8.13
C ALA A 43 5.01 7.21 -9.36
N THR A 44 5.48 5.96 -9.21
CA THR A 44 5.59 5.01 -10.31
C THR A 44 4.73 3.77 -10.13
N ILE A 45 4.38 3.45 -8.88
CA ILE A 45 3.65 2.23 -8.52
C ILE A 45 2.44 2.63 -7.65
N LEU A 46 1.30 2.81 -8.32
CA LEU A 46 0.13 3.43 -7.72
C LEU A 46 -0.69 2.49 -6.83
N ASP A 47 -0.54 1.17 -7.06
CA ASP A 47 -1.17 0.12 -6.26
C ASP A 47 -0.62 0.01 -4.82
N LEU A 48 0.42 0.77 -4.48
CA LEU A 48 1.03 0.81 -3.14
C LEU A 48 0.47 1.92 -2.24
N MET A 49 -0.25 2.90 -2.78
CA MET A 49 -0.62 4.12 -2.06
C MET A 49 -1.36 3.82 -0.76
N PHE A 50 -2.34 2.92 -0.81
CA PHE A 50 -3.10 2.54 0.38
C PHE A 50 -2.23 1.84 1.42
N ALA A 51 -1.37 0.89 1.02
CA ALA A 51 -0.52 0.15 1.95
C ALA A 51 0.51 1.06 2.64
N THR A 52 1.17 1.92 1.87
CA THR A 52 2.13 2.89 2.41
C THR A 52 1.44 3.88 3.36
N SER A 53 0.24 4.35 3.02
CA SER A 53 -0.55 5.24 3.86
C SER A 53 -1.04 4.58 5.15
N LEU A 54 -1.32 3.27 5.13
CA LEU A 54 -1.67 2.49 6.32
C LEU A 54 -0.45 2.34 7.23
N PHE A 55 0.71 1.98 6.68
CA PHE A 55 1.94 1.76 7.45
C PHE A 55 2.49 3.04 8.09
N SER A 56 2.32 4.18 7.44
CA SER A 56 2.74 5.49 7.95
C SER A 56 2.12 5.81 9.34
N ARG A 57 0.92 5.29 9.62
CA ARG A 57 0.20 5.48 10.90
C ARG A 57 0.95 4.90 12.11
N PHE A 58 1.87 3.96 11.88
CA PHE A 58 2.61 3.25 12.93
C PHE A 58 4.09 3.69 13.04
N MET A 59 4.51 4.76 12.33
CA MET A 59 5.91 5.20 12.31
C MET A 59 6.48 5.62 13.67
N HIS A 60 5.63 6.03 14.61
CA HIS A 60 6.07 6.44 15.94
C HIS A 60 6.60 5.24 16.75
N SER A 61 5.84 4.15 16.79
CA SER A 61 6.15 2.93 17.53
C SER A 61 5.62 1.71 16.76
N PRO A 62 6.40 1.19 15.78
CA PRO A 62 5.99 0.02 15.01
C PRO A 62 6.19 -1.26 15.83
N SER A 63 5.33 -2.25 15.60
CA SER A 63 5.46 -3.58 16.16
C SER A 63 6.10 -4.50 15.13
N GLN A 64 6.44 -5.72 15.54
CA GLN A 64 6.91 -6.75 14.63
C GLN A 64 5.88 -7.07 13.52
N VAL A 65 4.58 -6.97 13.81
CA VAL A 65 3.51 -7.20 12.81
C VAL A 65 3.52 -6.11 11.76
N HIS A 66 3.63 -4.83 12.18
CA HIS A 66 3.77 -3.71 11.25
C HIS A 66 5.00 -3.87 10.35
N PHE A 67 6.12 -4.30 10.93
CA PHE A 67 7.36 -4.53 10.19
C PHE A 67 7.23 -5.67 9.18
N ASP A 68 6.61 -6.79 9.56
CA ASP A 68 6.42 -7.94 8.68
C ASP A 68 5.40 -7.66 7.56
N ALA A 69 4.35 -6.89 7.84
CA ALA A 69 3.45 -6.37 6.80
C ALA A 69 4.20 -5.50 5.79
N THR A 70 5.13 -4.66 6.25
CA THR A 70 5.97 -3.85 5.36
C THR A 70 6.89 -4.71 4.49
N LYS A 71 7.48 -5.78 5.05
CA LYS A 71 8.27 -6.75 4.25
C LYS A 71 7.42 -7.44 3.19
N ARG A 72 6.14 -7.70 3.44
CA ARG A 72 5.23 -8.24 2.43
C ARG A 72 5.12 -7.32 1.22
N VAL A 73 4.97 -6.01 1.43
CA VAL A 73 4.94 -5.03 0.33
C VAL A 73 6.26 -5.01 -0.44
N LEU A 74 7.41 -5.12 0.23
CA LEU A 74 8.69 -5.23 -0.46
C LEU A 74 8.78 -6.50 -1.34
N ARG A 75 8.15 -7.61 -0.92
CA ARG A 75 8.06 -8.85 -1.72
C ARG A 75 7.08 -8.72 -2.89
N TYR A 76 6.05 -7.90 -2.74
CA TYR A 76 5.15 -7.53 -3.82
C TYR A 76 5.86 -6.70 -4.88
N ILE A 77 6.59 -5.64 -4.49
CA ILE A 77 7.40 -4.84 -5.40
C ILE A 77 8.39 -5.71 -6.18
N ARG A 78 8.98 -6.71 -5.53
CA ARG A 78 9.87 -7.66 -6.22
C ARG A 78 9.13 -8.48 -7.30
N ALA A 79 7.86 -8.81 -7.08
CA ALA A 79 7.04 -9.54 -8.05
C ALA A 79 6.61 -8.67 -9.23
N THR A 80 6.49 -7.35 -9.03
CA THR A 80 6.01 -6.39 -10.02
C THR A 80 7.10 -5.47 -10.56
N ILE A 81 8.37 -5.82 -10.38
CA ILE A 81 9.50 -4.97 -10.80
C ILE A 81 9.54 -4.71 -12.31
N ASP A 82 9.02 -5.65 -13.09
CA ASP A 82 8.96 -5.60 -14.55
C ASP A 82 7.62 -5.03 -15.07
N TYR A 83 6.75 -4.56 -14.18
CA TYR A 83 5.40 -4.07 -14.53
C TYR A 83 5.47 -2.56 -14.79
N GLY A 84 4.65 -2.09 -15.73
CA GLY A 84 4.54 -0.66 -16.04
C GLY A 84 3.16 -0.32 -16.61
N LEU A 85 2.82 0.97 -16.59
CA LEU A 85 1.58 1.46 -17.19
C LEU A 85 1.73 1.54 -18.71
N TYR A 86 0.82 0.91 -19.43
CA TYR A 86 0.79 0.94 -20.89
C TYR A 86 -0.50 1.61 -21.39
N PHE A 87 -0.36 2.85 -21.86
CA PHE A 87 -1.46 3.64 -22.41
C PHE A 87 -1.63 3.31 -23.89
N LEU A 88 -2.67 2.54 -24.22
CA LEU A 88 -3.10 2.36 -25.59
C LEU A 88 -3.89 3.59 -26.03
N LYS A 89 -3.63 4.03 -27.27
CA LYS A 89 -4.44 5.07 -27.90
C LYS A 89 -5.86 4.54 -28.07
N ASN A 90 -6.79 5.09 -27.29
CA ASN A 90 -8.22 4.83 -27.44
C ASN A 90 -8.90 6.12 -27.94
N GLU A 91 -9.93 5.99 -28.78
CA GLU A 91 -10.62 7.14 -29.39
C GLU A 91 -11.53 7.87 -28.40
N SER A 92 -12.01 7.18 -27.37
CA SER A 92 -12.77 7.77 -26.26
C SER A 92 -11.85 8.12 -25.09
N GLY A 93 -11.40 9.37 -25.02
CA GLY A 93 -10.61 9.93 -23.91
C GLY A 93 -11.45 10.24 -22.66
N GLU A 94 -12.40 9.38 -22.31
CA GLU A 94 -13.25 9.57 -21.14
C GLU A 94 -12.51 9.18 -19.86
N LEU A 95 -12.50 10.09 -18.89
CA LEU A 95 -12.01 9.84 -17.54
C LEU A 95 -13.19 9.37 -16.69
N GLN A 96 -13.16 8.11 -16.22
CA GLN A 96 -14.16 7.56 -15.33
C GLN A 96 -13.58 7.46 -13.92
N GLY A 97 -14.31 7.92 -12.91
CA GLY A 97 -13.90 7.88 -11.52
C GLY A 97 -14.86 7.05 -10.67
N TYR A 98 -14.31 6.19 -9.82
CA TYR A 98 -15.02 5.42 -8.81
C TYR A 98 -14.53 5.86 -7.44
N ALA A 99 -15.46 6.00 -6.50
CA ALA A 99 -15.16 6.31 -5.11
C ALA A 99 -15.80 5.25 -4.22
N ASP A 100 -15.04 4.80 -3.23
CA ASP A 100 -15.52 3.89 -2.19
C ASP A 100 -15.02 4.39 -0.83
N SER A 101 -15.77 4.11 0.22
CA SER A 101 -15.37 4.45 1.58
C SER A 101 -15.83 3.38 2.54
N ASP A 102 -14.93 2.94 3.40
CA ASP A 102 -15.32 2.08 4.52
C ASP A 102 -15.96 2.91 5.66
N TRP A 103 -16.80 2.29 6.48
CA TRP A 103 -17.31 2.89 7.70
C TRP A 103 -16.53 2.37 8.89
N ALA A 104 -15.87 3.29 9.62
CA ALA A 104 -15.09 2.97 10.81
C ALA A 104 -14.11 1.81 10.64
N GLY A 105 -13.44 1.73 9.47
CA GLY A 105 -12.56 0.61 9.13
C GLY A 105 -11.31 0.49 10.02
N SER A 106 -10.87 1.60 10.61
CA SER A 106 -9.72 1.65 11.52
C SER A 106 -10.07 1.12 12.92
N ILE A 107 -9.36 0.10 13.40
CA ILE A 107 -9.55 -0.45 14.75
C ILE A 107 -9.19 0.58 15.83
N ASP A 108 -8.15 1.39 15.60
CA ASP A 108 -7.58 2.23 16.65
C ASP A 108 -8.37 3.51 16.92
N ASP A 109 -8.98 4.09 15.88
CA ASP A 109 -9.64 5.39 15.98
C ASP A 109 -11.00 5.45 15.28
N SER A 110 -11.51 4.32 14.79
CA SER A 110 -12.81 4.22 14.08
C SER A 110 -12.93 5.20 12.91
N LYS A 111 -11.80 5.64 12.33
CA LYS A 111 -11.81 6.47 11.13
C LYS A 111 -12.09 5.63 9.90
N SER A 112 -12.89 6.22 9.02
CA SER A 112 -13.11 5.76 7.67
C SER A 112 -11.89 6.02 6.78
N THR A 113 -11.67 5.14 5.80
CA THR A 113 -10.74 5.35 4.69
C THR A 113 -11.55 5.46 3.41
N ALA A 114 -11.42 6.60 2.74
CA ALA A 114 -11.92 6.77 1.38
C ALA A 114 -10.85 6.36 0.37
N ARG A 115 -11.28 5.78 -0.75
CA ARG A 115 -10.45 5.44 -1.90
C ARG A 115 -11.10 5.95 -3.17
N TYR A 116 -10.25 6.29 -4.13
CA TYR A 116 -10.65 6.70 -5.45
C TYR A 116 -9.89 5.85 -6.45
N VAL A 117 -10.54 5.51 -7.55
CA VAL A 117 -9.92 4.81 -8.67
C VAL A 117 -10.42 5.47 -9.95
N PHE A 118 -9.48 5.94 -10.76
CA PHE A 118 -9.73 6.56 -12.05
C PHE A 118 -9.32 5.60 -13.17
N SER A 119 -10.11 5.58 -14.23
CA SER A 119 -9.82 4.88 -15.47
C SER A 119 -9.72 5.88 -16.61
N PHE A 120 -8.66 5.79 -17.39
CA PHE A 120 -8.45 6.60 -18.58
C PHE A 120 -7.89 5.73 -19.71
N GLY A 121 -8.66 5.61 -20.81
CA GLY A 121 -8.30 4.72 -21.91
C GLY A 121 -8.24 3.25 -21.47
N SER A 122 -7.06 2.64 -21.56
CA SER A 122 -6.80 1.25 -21.14
C SER A 122 -6.18 1.12 -19.74
N VAL A 123 -5.99 2.23 -19.02
CA VAL A 123 -5.23 2.27 -17.78
C VAL A 123 -6.09 2.68 -16.61
N VAL A 124 -5.89 2.01 -15.47
CA VAL A 124 -6.54 2.30 -14.19
C VAL A 124 -5.49 2.79 -13.21
N PHE A 125 -5.80 3.86 -12.48
CA PHE A 125 -4.90 4.54 -11.56
C PHE A 125 -5.68 5.15 -10.37
N SER A 126 -5.14 5.16 -9.14
CA SER A 126 -5.79 5.66 -7.91
C SER A 126 -5.06 6.82 -7.26
#